data_AF-X0XMR1-F1
#
_entry.id   AF-X0XMR1-F1
#
_cell.length_a   1.000
_cell.length_b   1.000
_cell.length_c   1.000
_cell.angle_alpha   90.00
_cell.angle_beta   90.00
_cell.angle_gamma   90.00
#
_symmetry.space_group_name_H-M   'P 1'
#
loop_
_entity.id
_entity.type
_entity.pdbx_description
1 polymer ?
#
loop_
_entity_poly.entity_id
_entity_poly.type
_entity_poly.pdbx_seq_one_letter_code
_entity_poly.pdbx_strand_id
1 'polypeptide(L)'
;MNNRTVVSVVRVRDSISETVRKALELAGGIPCPVNSETKVLIKPNIMRAETSSVGTTTNIEIIRAAGEIFHEMGAKVIIGEASGNQYNTEDIYSNLRIREQLCDFEVLDLDRDRIIQVEIEG
;
A
#
# COMPACT_ATOMS: atom_id res chain seq x y z
N MET A 1 24.70 10.65 11.71
CA MET A 1 23.98 9.76 10.77
C MET A 1 23.94 10.46 9.42
N ASN A 2 24.24 9.75 8.33
CA ASN A 2 24.36 10.36 7.00
C ASN A 2 22.94 10.73 6.53
N ASN A 3 22.62 12.02 6.46
CA ASN A 3 21.27 12.56 6.28
C ASN A 3 20.80 12.50 4.81
N ARG A 4 21.06 11.38 4.12
CA ARG A 4 20.79 11.23 2.69
C ARG A 4 19.48 10.48 2.53
N THR A 5 18.51 11.09 1.86
CA THR A 5 17.26 10.43 1.47
C THR A 5 17.59 9.15 0.71
N VAL A 6 17.14 8.01 1.25
CA VAL A 6 17.32 6.71 0.59
C VAL A 6 16.11 6.47 -0.29
N VAL A 7 16.35 6.28 -1.58
CA VAL A 7 15.32 5.89 -2.56
C VAL A 7 15.84 4.64 -3.26
N SER A 8 14.94 3.68 -3.48
CA SER A 8 15.23 2.42 -4.17
C SER A 8 14.47 2.33 -5.49
N VAL A 9 15.17 1.94 -6.55
CA VAL A 9 14.57 1.67 -7.87
C VAL A 9 15.06 0.31 -8.31
N VAL A 10 14.14 -0.65 -8.44
CA VAL A 10 14.45 -2.03 -8.79
C VAL A 10 13.64 -2.46 -9.99
N ARG A 11 14.30 -3.05 -10.99
CA ARG A 11 13.63 -3.63 -12.16
C ARG A 11 13.12 -5.03 -11.81
N VAL A 12 11.83 -5.27 -12.02
CA VAL A 12 11.24 -6.61 -11.96
C VAL A 12 11.82 -7.47 -13.08
N ARG A 13 12.29 -8.67 -12.76
CA ARG A 13 12.73 -9.68 -13.73
C ARG A 13 11.84 -10.90 -13.68
N ASP A 14 11.83 -11.59 -12.54
CA ASP A 14 11.19 -12.90 -12.41
C ASP A 14 10.00 -12.88 -11.43
N SER A 15 10.16 -12.23 -10.26
CA SER A 15 9.15 -12.19 -9.21
C SER A 15 8.92 -10.78 -8.69
N ILE A 16 7.65 -10.36 -8.65
CA ILE A 16 7.25 -9.08 -8.05
C ILE A 16 7.51 -9.09 -6.55
N SER A 17 7.15 -10.17 -5.85
CA SER A 17 7.32 -10.28 -4.39
C SER A 17 8.78 -10.10 -3.96
N GLU A 18 9.71 -10.81 -4.62
CA GLU A 18 11.15 -10.67 -4.36
C GLU A 18 11.67 -9.28 -4.72
N THR A 19 11.13 -8.69 -5.79
CA THR A 19 11.52 -7.33 -6.21
C THR A 19 11.07 -6.29 -5.18
N VAL A 20 9.87 -6.42 -4.60
CA VAL A 20 9.37 -5.52 -3.56
C VAL A 20 10.20 -5.66 -2.28
N ARG A 21 10.52 -6.90 -1.84
CA ARG A 21 11.40 -7.14 -0.68
C ARG A 21 12.78 -6.50 -0.87
N LYS A 22 13.39 -6.72 -2.03
CA LYS A 22 14.68 -6.10 -2.38
C LYS A 22 14.58 -4.57 -2.43
N ALA A 23 13.49 -4.03 -2.97
CA ALA A 23 13.28 -2.59 -3.01
C ALA A 23 13.23 -2.00 -1.59
N LEU A 24 12.52 -2.66 -0.67
CA LEU A 24 12.41 -2.28 0.73
C LEU A 24 13.75 -2.39 1.47
N GLU A 25 14.50 -3.47 1.27
CA GLU A 25 15.85 -3.64 1.86
C GLU A 25 16.78 -2.50 1.42
N LEU A 26 16.84 -2.21 0.11
CA LEU A 26 17.63 -1.11 -0.44
C LEU A 26 17.16 0.27 0.04
N ALA A 27 15.88 0.41 0.42
CA ALA A 27 15.32 1.62 1.00
C ALA A 27 15.66 1.80 2.49
N GLY A 28 16.39 0.85 3.10
CA GLY A 28 16.77 0.89 4.51
C GLY A 28 15.96 -0.05 5.41
N GLY A 29 15.09 -0.87 4.83
CA GLY A 29 14.25 -1.83 5.56
C GLY A 29 13.12 -1.16 6.35
N ILE A 30 12.54 -1.93 7.28
CA ILE A 30 11.48 -1.45 8.17
C ILE A 30 12.15 -0.94 9.46
N PRO A 31 12.03 0.36 9.80
CA PRO A 31 12.81 0.97 10.88
C PRO A 31 12.30 0.62 12.28
N CYS A 32 11.16 -0.06 12.41
CA CYS A 32 10.51 -0.39 13.66
C CYS A 32 10.19 -1.89 13.78
N PRO A 33 10.13 -2.42 15.02
CA PRO A 33 9.64 -3.77 15.24
C PRO A 33 8.19 -3.92 14.78
N VAL A 34 7.92 -4.98 14.05
CA VAL A 34 6.57 -5.38 13.61
C VAL A 34 6.18 -6.64 14.38
N ASN A 35 4.96 -6.66 14.93
CA ASN A 35 4.41 -7.77 15.70
C ASN A 35 2.86 -7.82 15.56
N SER A 36 2.20 -8.72 16.30
CA SER A 36 0.74 -8.94 16.26
C SER A 36 -0.12 -7.74 16.66
N GLU A 37 0.45 -6.79 17.39
CA GLU A 37 -0.22 -5.55 17.79
C GLU A 37 0.05 -4.40 16.81
N THR A 38 1.00 -4.57 15.89
CA THR A 38 1.27 -3.57 14.85
C THR A 38 0.14 -3.54 13.83
N LYS A 39 -0.38 -2.34 13.58
CA LYS A 39 -1.28 -2.07 12.45
C LYS A 39 -0.48 -1.37 11.34
N VAL A 40 -0.60 -1.87 10.12
CA VAL A 40 0.07 -1.30 8.94
C VAL A 40 -0.99 -0.88 7.94
N LEU A 41 -1.02 0.41 7.61
CA LEU A 41 -1.80 0.93 6.49
C LEU A 41 -0.92 0.97 5.26
N ILE A 42 -1.29 0.23 4.23
CA ILE A 42 -0.76 0.37 2.88
C ILE A 42 -1.69 1.31 2.14
N LYS A 43 -1.16 2.49 1.80
CA LYS A 43 -1.87 3.47 0.97
C LYS A 43 -1.36 3.42 -0.46
N PRO A 44 -1.94 2.58 -1.34
CA PRO A 44 -1.56 2.58 -2.75
C PRO A 44 -1.98 3.91 -3.39
N ASN A 45 -1.75 4.03 -4.70
CA ASN A 45 -2.37 5.06 -5.52
C ASN A 45 -3.37 4.37 -6.46
N ILE A 46 -4.65 4.24 -6.07
CA ILE A 46 -5.73 3.64 -6.87
C ILE A 46 -6.69 4.77 -7.26
N MET A 47 -6.35 5.54 -8.29
CA MET A 47 -7.07 6.77 -8.61
C MET A 47 -8.24 6.56 -9.58
N ARG A 48 -8.15 5.58 -10.48
CA ARG A 48 -9.15 5.34 -11.54
C ARG A 48 -9.34 3.85 -11.79
N ALA A 49 -10.48 3.49 -12.39
CA ALA A 49 -10.73 2.13 -12.87
C ALA A 49 -9.95 1.82 -14.17
N GLU A 50 -8.63 2.00 -14.12
CA GLU A 50 -7.69 1.81 -15.23
C GLU A 50 -6.60 0.80 -14.82
N THR A 51 -6.01 0.13 -15.80
CA THR A 51 -4.91 -0.81 -15.56
C THR A 51 -3.64 -0.07 -15.15
N SER A 52 -2.75 -0.76 -14.42
CA SER A 52 -1.52 -0.13 -13.91
C SER A 52 -0.56 0.38 -14.99
N SER A 53 -0.69 -0.10 -16.23
CA SER A 53 0.09 0.38 -17.38
C SER A 53 -0.16 1.85 -17.73
N VAL A 54 -1.28 2.44 -17.29
CA VAL A 54 -1.61 3.86 -17.52
C VAL A 54 -0.92 4.76 -16.48
N GLY A 55 -0.48 4.20 -15.35
CA GLY A 55 0.19 4.94 -14.28
C GLY A 55 -0.73 5.62 -13.26
N THR A 56 -2.06 5.49 -13.40
CA THR A 56 -3.07 6.04 -12.49
C THR A 56 -3.44 5.10 -11.35
N THR A 57 -3.17 3.81 -11.51
CA THR A 57 -3.45 2.76 -10.53
C THR A 57 -2.18 1.95 -10.25
N THR A 58 -1.80 1.82 -8.99
CA THR A 58 -0.70 0.94 -8.59
C THR A 58 -1.02 -0.50 -8.97
N ASN A 59 -0.03 -1.23 -9.50
CA ASN A 59 -0.21 -2.64 -9.85
C ASN A 59 -0.62 -3.47 -8.61
N ILE A 60 -1.69 -4.25 -8.73
CA ILE A 60 -2.31 -4.95 -7.61
C ILE A 60 -1.38 -6.02 -7.03
N GLU A 61 -0.54 -6.67 -7.83
CA GLU A 61 0.45 -7.64 -7.34
C GLU A 61 1.54 -6.97 -6.50
N ILE A 62 1.90 -5.70 -6.82
CA ILE A 62 2.80 -4.91 -5.97
C ILE A 62 2.13 -4.59 -4.62
N ILE A 63 0.84 -4.22 -4.64
CA ILE A 63 0.09 -3.94 -3.41
C ILE A 63 0.02 -5.19 -2.52
N ARG A 64 -0.29 -6.35 -3.12
CA ARG A 64 -0.33 -7.63 -2.40
C ARG A 64 1.04 -7.97 -1.81
N ALA A 65 2.09 -7.94 -2.63
CA ALA A 65 3.44 -8.25 -2.18
C ALA A 65 3.89 -7.36 -1.02
N ALA A 66 3.54 -6.07 -1.04
CA ALA A 66 3.80 -5.17 0.07
C ALA A 66 3.01 -5.60 1.34
N GLY A 67 1.75 -5.99 1.21
CA GLY A 67 0.92 -6.49 2.30
C GLY A 67 1.45 -7.78 2.92
N GLU A 68 1.84 -8.74 2.08
CA GLU A 68 2.36 -10.04 2.49
C GLU A 68 3.60 -9.89 3.38
N ILE A 69 4.52 -8.97 3.05
CA ILE A 69 5.72 -8.71 3.86
C ILE A 69 5.35 -8.41 5.31
N PHE A 70 4.39 -7.51 5.55
CA PHE A 70 4.00 -7.13 6.91
C PHE A 70 3.11 -8.19 7.57
N HIS A 71 2.28 -8.88 6.79
CA HIS A 71 1.42 -9.95 7.28
C HIS A 71 2.25 -11.14 7.79
N GLU A 72 3.30 -11.53 7.07
CA GLU A 72 4.27 -12.57 7.49
C GLU A 72 5.01 -12.19 8.77
N MET A 73 5.21 -10.90 9.03
CA MET A 73 5.78 -10.38 10.29
C MET A 73 4.75 -10.32 11.43
N GLY A 74 3.51 -10.74 11.17
CA GLY A 74 2.42 -10.81 12.15
C GLY A 74 1.55 -9.56 12.24
N ALA A 75 1.79 -8.51 11.45
CA ALA A 75 0.99 -7.29 11.53
C ALA A 75 -0.44 -7.49 11.02
N LYS A 76 -1.34 -6.64 11.53
CA LYS A 76 -2.67 -6.40 10.96
C LYS A 76 -2.54 -5.43 9.80
N VAL A 77 -2.67 -5.93 8.58
CA VAL A 77 -2.51 -5.16 7.34
C VAL A 77 -3.85 -4.65 6.84
N ILE A 78 -3.90 -3.35 6.55
CA ILE A 78 -5.05 -2.65 5.99
C ILE A 78 -4.60 -2.02 4.68
N ILE A 79 -5.35 -2.22 3.60
CA ILE A 79 -5.19 -1.51 2.34
C ILE A 79 -6.22 -0.38 2.31
N GLY A 80 -5.79 0.87 2.31
CA GLY A 80 -6.71 2.01 2.33
C GLY A 80 -6.40 3.01 1.24
N GLU A 81 -7.42 3.49 0.53
CA GLU A 81 -7.29 4.57 -0.43
C GLU A 81 -8.46 5.56 -0.36
N ALA A 82 -8.18 6.81 -0.74
CA ALA A 82 -9.16 7.81 -1.14
C ALA A 82 -8.83 8.25 -2.58
N SER A 83 -9.63 7.84 -3.57
CA SER A 83 -9.39 8.09 -5.00
C SER A 83 -9.61 9.55 -5.43
N GLY A 84 -9.86 10.44 -4.47
CA GLY A 84 -9.95 11.88 -4.63
C GLY A 84 -11.34 12.36 -5.06
N ASN A 85 -11.63 13.64 -4.83
CA ASN A 85 -12.96 14.25 -4.93
C ASN A 85 -13.67 14.12 -6.30
N GLN A 86 -12.97 13.72 -7.36
CA GLN A 86 -13.52 13.57 -8.70
C GLN A 86 -14.08 12.16 -8.97
N TYR A 87 -13.75 11.18 -8.12
CA TYR A 87 -14.10 9.79 -8.29
C TYR A 87 -14.74 9.22 -7.03
N ASN A 88 -15.55 8.18 -7.19
CA ASN A 88 -16.06 7.40 -6.08
C ASN A 88 -15.14 6.19 -5.87
N THR A 89 -14.47 6.13 -4.73
CA THR A 89 -13.49 5.09 -4.38
C THR A 89 -14.12 3.68 -4.42
N GLU A 90 -15.33 3.49 -3.91
CA GLU A 90 -16.00 2.18 -3.97
C GLU A 90 -16.37 1.77 -5.41
N ASP A 91 -16.75 2.72 -6.29
CA ASP A 91 -16.99 2.40 -7.69
C ASP A 91 -15.69 1.91 -8.36
N ILE A 92 -14.56 2.52 -8.05
CA ILE A 92 -13.24 2.08 -8.54
C ILE A 92 -12.90 0.71 -7.97
N TYR A 93 -13.11 0.48 -6.67
CA TYR A 93 -12.88 -0.81 -6.03
C TYR A 93 -13.71 -1.92 -6.65
N SER A 94 -14.98 -1.64 -6.96
CA SER A 94 -15.87 -2.59 -7.63
C SER A 94 -15.39 -2.89 -9.05
N ASN A 95 -15.11 -1.86 -9.85
CA ASN A 95 -14.69 -2.02 -11.25
C ASN A 95 -13.35 -2.75 -11.38
N LEU A 96 -12.42 -2.51 -10.46
CA LEU A 96 -11.12 -3.20 -10.42
C LEU A 96 -11.15 -4.47 -9.57
N ARG A 97 -12.29 -4.85 -8.98
CA ARG A 97 -12.44 -6.03 -8.10
C ARG A 97 -11.39 -6.05 -6.99
N ILE A 98 -11.06 -4.89 -6.41
CA ILE A 98 -9.94 -4.72 -5.46
C ILE A 98 -10.10 -5.64 -4.25
N ARG A 99 -11.31 -5.73 -3.68
CA ARG A 99 -11.60 -6.57 -2.50
C ARG A 99 -11.48 -8.06 -2.79
N GLU A 100 -11.81 -8.48 -4.00
CA GLU A 100 -11.68 -9.89 -4.41
C GLU A 100 -10.23 -10.25 -4.68
N GLN A 101 -9.48 -9.34 -5.29
CA GLN A 101 -8.06 -9.54 -5.51
C GLN A 101 -7.31 -9.51 -4.16
N LEU A 102 -7.51 -8.51 -3.32
CA LEU A 102 -6.80 -8.34 -2.04
C LEU A 102 -7.57 -8.96 -0.85
N CYS A 103 -8.23 -10.11 -1.06
CA CYS A 103 -9.12 -10.74 -0.08
C CYS A 103 -8.45 -11.18 1.22
N ASP A 104 -7.12 -11.31 1.23
CA ASP A 104 -6.32 -11.64 2.42
C ASP A 104 -6.17 -10.45 3.39
N PHE A 105 -6.56 -9.24 2.95
CA PHE A 105 -6.40 -8.00 3.71
C PHE A 105 -7.73 -7.29 3.92
N GLU A 106 -7.80 -6.52 5.01
CA GLU A 106 -8.87 -5.54 5.17
C GLU A 106 -8.67 -4.41 4.14
N VAL A 107 -9.72 -4.06 3.40
CA VAL A 107 -9.69 -2.97 2.42
C VAL A 107 -10.64 -1.86 2.86
N LEU A 108 -10.18 -0.62 2.94
CA LEU A 108 -10.98 0.52 3.43
C LEU A 108 -11.04 1.66 2.40
N ASP A 109 -12.26 2.17 2.18
CA ASP A 109 -12.48 3.44 1.49
C ASP A 109 -12.30 4.58 2.49
N LEU A 110 -11.17 5.28 2.37
CA LEU A 110 -10.79 6.36 3.28
C LEU A 110 -11.63 7.64 3.07
N ASP A 111 -12.39 7.76 1.96
CA ASP A 111 -13.31 8.88 1.76
C ASP A 111 -14.57 8.76 2.64
N ARG A 112 -14.88 7.55 3.11
CA ARG A 112 -16.06 7.27 3.95
C ARG A 112 -15.74 7.20 5.44
N ASP A 113 -14.46 7.19 5.76
CA ASP A 113 -14.01 7.13 7.15
C ASP A 113 -14.15 8.48 7.86
N ARG A 114 -14.25 8.42 9.18
CA ARG A 114 -14.36 9.63 9.99
C ARG A 114 -13.04 10.41 9.95
N ILE A 115 -13.10 11.65 9.46
CA ILE A 115 -11.98 12.58 9.59
C ILE A 115 -11.81 12.95 11.07
N ILE A 116 -10.62 12.68 11.61
CA ILE A 116 -10.21 13.11 12.94
C ILE A 116 -9.14 14.20 12.82
N GLN A 117 -9.29 15.27 13.59
CA GLN A 117 -8.23 16.27 13.71
C GLN A 117 -7.22 15.79 14.75
N VAL A 118 -5.95 15.74 14.34
CA VAL A 118 -4.83 15.37 15.21
C VAL A 118 -3.90 16.57 15.26
N GLU A 119 -3.63 17.09 16.45
CA GLU A 119 -2.60 18.10 16.65
C GLU A 119 -1.23 17.42 16.60
N ILE A 120 -0.34 17.95 15.76
CA ILE A 120 1.05 17.47 15.65
C ILE A 120 1.93 18.57 16.26
N GLU A 121 2.64 18.24 17.34
CA GLU A 121 3.69 19.12 17.88
C GLU A 121 4.85 19.18 16.87
N GLY A 122 5.21 20.40 16.46
CA GLY A 122 6.26 20.67 15.48
C GLY A 122 7.67 20.72 16.08
#